data_AF-A0A9Q7ZP51-F1
#
_entry.id   AF-A0A9Q7ZP51-F1
#
_cell.length_a   1.000
_cell.length_b   1.000
_cell.length_c   1.000
_cell.angle_alpha   90.00
_cell.angle_beta   90.00
_cell.angle_gamma   90.00
#
_symmetry.space_group_name_H-M   'P 1'
#
loop_
_entity.id
_entity.type
_entity.pdbx_description
1 polymer ?
#
loop_
_entity_poly.entity_id
_entity_poly.type
_entity_poly.pdbx_seq_one_letter_code
_entity_poly.pdbx_strand_id
1 'polypeptide(L)'
;MQPDLHSRALAAHTLHQFRTLSPLTHCMTNEVVQSFTANTLLALGASPAMVIEPEEASQFAAIAQALLINVGTLTQARATAMRAAVEQAQQAKTPWTLDPVAVGALAFRRRFCLDLLALQPAAIRGNASEILALAGMNGVGRGVDTTDTPAVALPTAQTLARQVGTIVVVTGEVDYVTDGQRTVCVNGGDPLMTRVVGTGCALSAVVAASCALEGERLNNVASACSWMKQAGQRATEQSTGPGSFVPAFLDALYNLNAQEQA
;
A
#
# COMPACT_ATOMS: atom_id res chain seq x y z
N MET A 1 -16.30 -17.18 3.73
CA MET A 1 -15.55 -17.91 2.68
C MET A 1 -14.11 -18.02 3.15
N GLN A 2 -13.45 -19.17 3.02
CA GLN A 2 -12.03 -19.29 3.37
C GLN A 2 -11.20 -18.44 2.39
N PRO A 3 -10.16 -17.70 2.84
CA PRO A 3 -9.29 -16.95 1.96
C PRO A 3 -8.46 -17.85 1.03
N ASP A 4 -8.33 -17.45 -0.24
CA ASP A 4 -7.47 -18.13 -1.20
C ASP A 4 -6.00 -17.80 -0.95
N LEU A 5 -5.11 -18.80 -0.96
CA LEU A 5 -3.67 -18.54 -0.87
C LEU A 5 -3.14 -17.96 -2.19
N HIS A 6 -2.39 -16.85 -2.10
CA HIS A 6 -1.82 -16.23 -3.30
C HIS A 6 -0.81 -17.15 -4.02
N SER A 7 -0.92 -17.22 -5.35
CA SER A 7 -0.05 -18.04 -6.19
C SER A 7 1.31 -17.37 -6.44
N ARG A 8 2.42 -18.12 -6.26
CA ARG A 8 3.77 -17.65 -6.60
C ARG A 8 3.94 -17.40 -8.11
N ALA A 9 3.39 -18.27 -8.94
CA ALA A 9 3.45 -18.12 -10.39
C ALA A 9 2.73 -16.83 -10.85
N LEU A 10 1.60 -16.50 -10.21
CA LEU A 10 0.90 -15.24 -10.45
C LEU A 10 1.75 -14.05 -10.01
N ALA A 11 2.36 -14.11 -8.82
CA ALA A 11 3.26 -13.06 -8.34
C ALA A 11 4.42 -12.78 -9.31
N ALA A 12 5.06 -13.81 -9.85
CA ALA A 12 6.16 -13.69 -10.80
C ALA A 12 5.70 -13.08 -12.14
N HIS A 13 4.56 -13.55 -12.66
CA HIS A 13 3.97 -13.00 -13.88
C HIS A 13 3.62 -11.51 -13.73
N THR A 14 2.93 -11.16 -12.65
CA THR A 14 2.58 -9.76 -12.36
C THR A 14 3.82 -8.89 -12.16
N LEU A 15 4.91 -9.42 -11.58
CA LEU A 15 6.17 -8.67 -11.43
C LEU A 15 6.82 -8.37 -12.78
N HIS A 16 6.75 -9.31 -13.72
CA HIS A 16 7.20 -9.06 -15.09
C HIS A 16 6.37 -7.94 -15.74
N GLN A 17 5.04 -7.97 -15.62
CA GLN A 17 4.17 -6.90 -16.12
C GLN A 17 4.48 -5.55 -15.45
N PHE A 18 4.73 -5.55 -14.13
CA PHE A 18 5.09 -4.36 -13.36
C PHE A 18 6.38 -3.72 -13.88
N ARG A 19 7.42 -4.52 -14.13
CA ARG A 19 8.69 -4.05 -14.67
C ARG A 19 8.59 -3.58 -16.11
N THR A 20 7.78 -4.25 -16.93
CA THR A 20 7.53 -3.84 -18.32
C THR A 20 6.78 -2.51 -18.38
N LEU A 21 5.76 -2.32 -17.54
CA LEU A 21 5.02 -1.06 -17.48
C LEU A 21 5.88 0.07 -16.89
N SER A 22 6.73 -0.24 -15.90
CA SER A 22 7.51 0.73 -15.13
C SER A 22 6.64 1.91 -14.65
N PRO A 23 5.62 1.64 -13.79
CA PRO A 23 4.57 2.62 -13.52
C PRO A 23 5.10 3.91 -12.89
N LEU A 24 4.76 5.05 -13.50
CA LEU A 24 5.00 6.37 -12.94
C LEU A 24 4.07 6.60 -11.74
N THR A 25 4.63 6.55 -10.53
CA THR A 25 3.87 6.57 -9.28
C THR A 25 4.07 7.90 -8.54
N HIS A 26 3.04 8.72 -8.51
CA HIS A 26 3.01 9.96 -7.73
C HIS A 26 2.88 9.63 -6.25
N CYS A 27 3.90 9.96 -5.46
CA CYS A 27 4.00 9.63 -4.06
C CYS A 27 3.83 10.88 -3.18
N MET A 28 2.64 11.08 -2.62
CA MET A 28 2.43 12.05 -1.55
C MET A 28 2.51 11.33 -0.20
N THR A 29 3.74 11.11 0.29
CA THR A 29 4.02 10.32 1.51
C THR A 29 4.69 11.11 2.61
N ASN A 30 4.69 10.57 3.83
CA ASN A 30 5.25 11.23 5.00
C ASN A 30 6.78 11.43 4.92
N GLU A 31 7.28 12.42 5.66
CA GLU A 31 8.66 12.88 5.61
C GLU A 31 9.68 11.81 6.04
N VAL A 32 9.26 10.90 6.93
CA VAL A 32 10.14 9.88 7.52
C VAL A 32 10.53 8.80 6.51
N VAL A 33 9.76 8.61 5.45
CA VAL A 33 9.88 7.43 4.57
C VAL A 33 10.19 7.76 3.11
N GLN A 34 10.30 9.04 2.74
CA GLN A 34 10.38 9.46 1.32
C GLN A 34 11.46 8.72 0.53
N SER A 35 12.71 8.74 1.02
CA SER A 35 13.82 8.08 0.35
C SER A 35 13.63 6.56 0.26
N PHE A 36 13.17 5.93 1.33
CA PHE A 36 12.95 4.49 1.36
C PHE A 36 11.80 4.06 0.43
N THR A 37 10.72 4.84 0.35
CA THR A 37 9.63 4.64 -0.60
C THR A 37 10.11 4.77 -2.05
N ALA A 38 10.89 5.81 -2.37
CA ALA A 38 11.46 5.98 -3.71
C ALA A 38 12.36 4.79 -4.10
N ASN A 39 13.30 4.43 -3.23
CA ASN A 39 14.23 3.33 -3.49
C ASN A 39 13.51 1.98 -3.61
N THR A 40 12.45 1.75 -2.84
CA THR A 40 11.63 0.53 -2.95
C THR A 40 10.97 0.43 -4.33
N LEU A 41 10.35 1.52 -4.81
CA LEU A 41 9.75 1.55 -6.14
C LEU A 41 10.80 1.36 -7.25
N LEU A 42 11.94 2.04 -7.15
CA LEU A 42 13.05 1.90 -8.09
C LEU A 42 13.59 0.47 -8.13
N ALA A 43 13.81 -0.15 -6.97
CA ALA A 43 14.30 -1.54 -6.89
C ALA A 43 13.34 -2.54 -7.55
N LEU A 44 12.03 -2.30 -7.49
CA LEU A 44 11.03 -3.12 -8.18
C LEU A 44 10.89 -2.81 -9.68
N GLY A 45 11.45 -1.69 -10.14
CA GLY A 45 11.39 -1.25 -11.54
C GLY A 45 10.27 -0.25 -11.86
N ALA A 46 9.70 0.42 -10.87
CA ALA A 46 8.78 1.53 -11.05
C ALA A 46 9.49 2.89 -11.03
N SER A 47 8.78 3.95 -11.44
CA SER A 47 9.28 5.32 -11.48
C SER A 47 8.60 6.18 -10.41
N PRO A 48 9.23 6.44 -9.24
CA PRO A 48 8.64 7.29 -8.20
C PRO A 48 8.76 8.78 -8.55
N ALA A 49 7.76 9.56 -8.16
CA ALA A 49 7.82 11.03 -8.21
C ALA A 49 7.12 11.65 -6.99
N MET A 50 7.83 12.53 -6.27
CA MET A 50 7.36 13.16 -5.03
C MET A 50 7.03 14.64 -5.30
N VAL A 51 5.86 14.91 -5.86
CA VAL A 51 5.37 16.27 -6.14
C VAL A 51 4.39 16.68 -5.05
N ILE A 52 4.69 17.77 -4.33
CA ILE A 52 3.97 18.16 -3.10
C ILE A 52 3.35 19.55 -3.15
N GLU A 53 3.79 20.41 -4.06
CA GLU A 53 3.22 21.75 -4.23
C GLU A 53 1.80 21.63 -4.80
N PRO A 54 0.74 22.22 -4.19
CA PRO A 54 -0.63 22.06 -4.65
C PRO A 54 -0.86 22.29 -6.15
N GLU A 55 -0.21 23.31 -6.72
CA GLU A 55 -0.33 23.67 -8.14
C GLU A 55 0.23 22.57 -9.05
N GLU A 56 1.39 22.01 -8.71
CA GLU A 56 2.04 20.95 -9.47
C GLU A 56 1.43 19.57 -9.18
N ALA A 57 1.04 19.30 -7.93
CA ALA A 57 0.57 18.00 -7.48
C ALA A 57 -0.74 17.61 -8.18
N SER A 58 -1.64 18.57 -8.38
CA SER A 58 -2.85 18.36 -9.18
C SER A 58 -2.49 17.97 -10.61
N GLN A 59 -1.71 18.80 -11.31
CA GLN A 59 -1.30 18.55 -12.70
C GLN A 59 -0.59 17.20 -12.86
N PHE A 60 0.32 16.88 -11.93
CA PHE A 60 1.11 15.67 -11.99
C PHE A 60 0.27 14.42 -11.72
N ALA A 61 -0.75 14.48 -10.86
CA ALA A 61 -1.65 13.37 -10.61
C ALA A 61 -2.44 12.93 -11.86
N ALA A 62 -2.69 13.85 -12.80
CA ALA A 62 -3.31 13.53 -14.09
C ALA A 62 -2.36 12.80 -15.07
N ILE A 63 -1.05 12.98 -14.90
CA ILE A 63 -0.01 12.42 -15.78
C ILE A 63 0.50 11.08 -15.23
N ALA A 64 0.53 10.95 -13.90
CA ALA A 64 0.94 9.73 -13.23
C ALA A 64 0.03 8.56 -13.57
N GLN A 65 0.58 7.35 -13.51
CA GLN A 65 -0.17 6.11 -13.73
C GLN A 65 -0.82 5.62 -12.43
N ALA A 66 -0.31 6.05 -11.28
CA ALA A 66 -0.89 5.82 -9.97
C ALA A 66 -0.56 6.94 -8.99
N LEU A 67 -1.42 7.13 -7.99
CA LEU A 67 -1.23 8.09 -6.89
C LEU A 67 -1.24 7.38 -5.53
N LEU A 68 -0.26 7.66 -4.68
CA LEU A 68 -0.26 7.29 -3.26
C LEU A 68 -0.55 8.52 -2.40
N ILE A 69 -1.53 8.40 -1.51
CA ILE A 69 -1.78 9.32 -0.40
C ILE A 69 -1.45 8.63 0.92
N ASN A 70 -0.39 9.06 1.59
CA ASN A 70 -0.02 8.60 2.93
C ASN A 70 -0.01 9.77 3.92
N VAL A 71 -0.76 9.61 5.01
CA VAL A 71 -1.04 10.70 5.99
C VAL A 71 -0.09 10.69 7.20
N GLY A 72 1.04 9.98 7.13
CA GLY A 72 1.92 9.69 8.27
C GLY A 72 2.56 10.91 8.96
N THR A 73 2.71 12.05 8.28
CA THR A 73 3.13 13.35 8.84
C THR A 73 2.25 14.48 8.27
N LEU A 74 0.93 14.27 8.27
CA LEU A 74 -0.04 15.20 7.66
C LEU A 74 -0.01 16.59 8.31
N THR A 75 0.05 17.63 7.48
CA THR A 75 -0.14 19.04 7.84
C THR A 75 -1.31 19.63 7.04
N GLN A 76 -1.80 20.81 7.42
CA GLN A 76 -2.90 21.48 6.70
C GLN A 76 -2.54 21.75 5.23
N ALA A 77 -1.36 22.31 4.96
CA ALA A 77 -0.91 22.61 3.60
C ALA A 77 -0.82 21.33 2.75
N ARG A 78 -0.28 20.25 3.32
CA ARG A 78 -0.19 18.95 2.64
C ARG A 78 -1.56 18.32 2.41
N ALA A 79 -2.49 18.47 3.35
CA ALA A 79 -3.87 17.98 3.19
C ALA A 79 -4.57 18.67 2.01
N THR A 80 -4.37 19.98 1.82
CA THR A 80 -4.87 20.72 0.66
C THR A 80 -4.28 20.18 -0.65
N ALA A 81 -2.95 19.99 -0.71
CA ALA A 81 -2.29 19.44 -1.89
C ALA A 81 -2.78 18.02 -2.23
N MET A 82 -2.87 17.16 -1.21
CA MET A 82 -3.33 15.77 -1.36
C MET A 82 -4.77 15.70 -1.87
N ARG A 83 -5.67 16.56 -1.35
CA ARG A 83 -7.04 16.63 -1.85
C ARG A 83 -7.09 17.02 -3.33
N ALA A 84 -6.36 18.07 -3.72
CA ALA A 84 -6.32 18.51 -5.11
C ALA A 84 -5.78 17.41 -6.05
N ALA A 85 -4.72 16.71 -5.64
CA ALA A 85 -4.17 15.57 -6.38
C ALA A 85 -5.18 14.42 -6.52
N VAL A 86 -5.93 14.08 -5.46
CA VAL A 86 -6.96 13.02 -5.53
C VAL A 86 -8.12 13.42 -6.44
N GLU A 87 -8.62 14.64 -6.32
CA GLU A 87 -9.71 15.14 -7.17
C GLU A 87 -9.30 15.12 -8.65
N GLN A 88 -8.06 15.51 -8.95
CA GLN A 88 -7.54 15.48 -10.31
C GLN A 88 -7.25 14.05 -10.81
N ALA A 89 -6.73 13.16 -9.96
CA ALA A 89 -6.57 11.74 -10.27
C ALA A 89 -7.91 11.08 -10.62
N GLN A 90 -8.98 11.41 -9.89
CA GLN A 90 -10.32 10.90 -10.16
C GLN A 90 -10.84 11.36 -11.53
N GLN A 91 -10.64 12.64 -11.89
CA GLN A 91 -11.01 13.17 -13.20
C GLN A 91 -10.24 12.51 -14.35
N ALA A 92 -8.93 12.27 -14.15
CA ALA A 92 -8.07 11.60 -15.12
C ALA A 92 -8.21 10.06 -15.13
N LYS A 93 -8.98 9.49 -14.21
CA LYS A 93 -9.10 8.04 -13.96
C LYS A 93 -7.78 7.38 -13.54
N THR A 94 -6.86 8.15 -12.98
CA THR A 94 -5.64 7.63 -12.36
C THR A 94 -6.02 6.91 -11.05
N PRO A 95 -5.71 5.61 -10.89
CA PRO A 95 -5.99 4.90 -9.66
C PRO A 95 -5.19 5.50 -8.50
N TRP A 96 -5.85 5.76 -7.38
CA TRP A 96 -5.19 6.30 -6.18
C TRP A 96 -5.37 5.38 -4.97
N THR A 97 -4.37 5.36 -4.10
CA THR A 97 -4.32 4.49 -2.91
C THR A 97 -4.21 5.31 -1.64
N LEU A 98 -4.96 4.91 -0.62
CA LEU A 98 -4.91 5.51 0.72
C LEU A 98 -4.11 4.64 1.69
N ASP A 99 -3.15 5.26 2.37
CA ASP A 99 -2.45 4.72 3.54
C ASP A 99 -2.81 5.56 4.77
N PRO A 100 -3.80 5.12 5.58
CA PRO A 100 -4.40 5.89 6.67
C PRO A 100 -3.58 5.79 7.97
N VAL A 101 -2.27 6.04 7.88
CA VAL A 101 -1.32 5.90 9.00
C VAL A 101 -1.80 6.60 10.27
N ALA A 102 -1.98 5.83 11.33
CA ALA A 102 -2.43 6.28 12.66
C ALA A 102 -3.79 6.99 12.67
N VAL A 103 -4.70 6.68 11.73
CA VAL A 103 -6.03 7.30 11.61
C VAL A 103 -6.87 7.17 12.89
N GLY A 104 -6.70 6.09 13.67
CA GLY A 104 -7.45 5.86 14.92
C GLY A 104 -7.07 6.81 16.07
N ALA A 105 -5.83 7.30 16.10
CA ALA A 105 -5.30 8.04 17.24
C ALA A 105 -5.46 9.56 17.12
N LEU A 106 -5.54 10.10 15.89
CA LEU A 106 -5.40 11.54 15.63
C LEU A 106 -6.61 12.11 14.88
N ALA A 107 -7.36 12.99 15.54
CA ALA A 107 -8.63 13.54 15.02
C ALA A 107 -8.51 14.24 13.65
N PHE A 108 -7.40 14.97 13.42
CA PHE A 108 -7.17 15.65 12.14
C PHE A 108 -7.01 14.67 10.98
N ARG A 109 -6.17 13.64 11.14
CA ARG A 109 -5.98 12.58 10.13
C ARG A 109 -7.25 11.79 9.91
N ARG A 110 -7.98 11.50 10.98
CA ARG A 110 -9.30 10.87 10.95
C ARG A 110 -10.27 11.61 10.03
N ARG A 111 -10.46 12.92 10.27
CA ARG A 111 -11.36 13.74 9.44
C ARG A 111 -10.93 13.71 7.99
N PHE A 112 -9.64 13.93 7.75
CA PHE A 112 -9.11 13.98 6.39
C PHE A 112 -9.28 12.65 5.63
N CYS A 113 -8.96 11.51 6.26
CA CYS A 113 -9.12 10.20 5.62
C CYS A 113 -10.59 9.91 5.29
N LEU A 114 -11.52 10.24 6.19
CA LEU A 114 -12.95 10.10 5.93
C LEU A 114 -13.40 10.90 4.71
N ASP A 115 -12.97 12.16 4.62
CA ASP A 115 -13.36 13.00 3.50
C ASP A 115 -12.79 12.47 2.17
N LEU A 116 -11.62 11.82 2.19
CA LEU A 116 -11.03 11.19 1.02
C LEU A 116 -11.71 9.87 0.63
N LEU A 117 -12.31 9.11 1.56
CA LEU A 117 -13.01 7.87 1.21
C LEU A 117 -14.17 8.11 0.22
N ALA A 118 -14.81 9.28 0.30
CA ALA A 118 -15.86 9.68 -0.63
C ALA A 118 -15.35 9.83 -2.08
N LEU A 119 -14.03 9.97 -2.28
CA LEU A 119 -13.38 10.09 -3.58
C LEU A 119 -12.93 8.74 -4.16
N GLN A 120 -13.44 7.63 -3.60
CA GLN A 120 -13.33 6.27 -4.13
C GLN A 120 -11.89 5.82 -4.44
N PRO A 121 -11.06 5.54 -3.42
CA PRO A 121 -9.73 4.97 -3.65
C PRO A 121 -9.80 3.66 -4.42
N ALA A 122 -8.81 3.40 -5.28
CA ALA A 122 -8.64 2.11 -5.93
C ALA A 122 -8.21 1.01 -4.93
N ALA A 123 -7.42 1.39 -3.93
CA ALA A 123 -7.04 0.54 -2.82
C ALA A 123 -6.85 1.32 -1.51
N ILE A 124 -7.04 0.65 -0.39
CA ILE A 124 -6.73 1.13 0.96
C ILE A 124 -5.82 0.09 1.60
N ARG A 125 -4.66 0.50 2.12
CA ARG A 125 -3.77 -0.40 2.85
C ARG A 125 -3.49 0.13 4.24
N GLY A 126 -3.71 -0.69 5.26
CA GLY A 126 -3.42 -0.35 6.65
C GLY A 126 -3.20 -1.60 7.50
N ASN A 127 -2.74 -1.41 8.74
CA ASN A 127 -2.76 -2.48 9.72
C ASN A 127 -4.19 -2.72 10.27
N ALA A 128 -4.37 -3.75 11.08
CA ALA A 128 -5.67 -4.11 11.64
C ALA A 128 -6.35 -2.96 12.39
N SER A 129 -5.63 -2.28 13.28
CA SER A 129 -6.18 -1.17 14.07
C SER A 129 -6.57 0.03 13.21
N GLU A 130 -5.80 0.35 12.17
CA GLU A 130 -6.09 1.43 11.22
C GLU A 130 -7.32 1.13 10.36
N ILE A 131 -7.47 -0.11 9.88
CA ILE A 131 -8.64 -0.51 9.08
C ILE A 131 -9.89 -0.57 9.95
N LEU A 132 -9.80 -1.09 11.18
CA LEU A 132 -10.91 -1.08 12.14
C LEU A 132 -11.32 0.36 12.47
N ALA A 133 -10.35 1.24 12.72
CA ALA A 133 -10.59 2.64 12.97
C ALA A 133 -11.28 3.31 11.76
N LEU A 134 -10.71 3.19 10.57
CA LEU A 134 -11.21 3.80 9.35
C LEU A 134 -12.64 3.34 9.01
N ALA A 135 -12.92 2.05 9.15
CA ALA A 135 -14.26 1.52 8.93
C ALA A 135 -15.24 1.96 10.03
N GLY A 136 -14.83 1.92 11.30
CA GLY A 136 -15.68 2.34 12.42
C GLY A 136 -16.09 3.80 12.31
N MET A 137 -15.20 4.61 11.74
CA MET A 137 -15.47 6.00 11.38
C MET A 137 -16.47 6.16 10.24
N ASN A 138 -16.48 5.21 9.30
CA ASN A 138 -17.43 5.15 8.19
C ASN A 138 -18.77 4.47 8.58
N GLY A 139 -19.02 4.31 9.89
CA GLY A 139 -20.24 3.68 10.42
C GLY A 139 -20.22 2.15 10.42
N VAL A 140 -19.05 1.51 10.23
CA VAL A 140 -18.89 0.05 10.11
C VAL A 140 -17.89 -0.50 11.11
N GLY A 141 -18.34 -1.35 12.02
CA GLY A 141 -17.44 -2.18 12.84
C GLY A 141 -17.47 -1.87 14.33
N ARG A 142 -16.54 -2.49 15.05
CA ARG A 142 -16.41 -2.42 16.52
C ARG A 142 -15.26 -1.50 16.94
N GLY A 143 -15.20 -1.17 18.24
CA GLY A 143 -14.08 -0.42 18.83
C GLY A 143 -12.71 -1.10 18.60
N VAL A 144 -11.67 -0.28 18.59
CA VAL A 144 -10.29 -0.64 18.19
C VAL A 144 -9.46 -1.03 19.41
N ASP A 145 -8.74 -2.15 19.33
CA ASP A 145 -7.65 -2.50 20.24
C ASP A 145 -6.31 -2.50 19.47
N THR A 146 -5.21 -2.07 20.09
CA THR A 146 -3.89 -2.04 19.47
C THR A 146 -3.29 -3.43 19.27
N THR A 147 -3.88 -4.45 19.90
CA THR A 147 -3.47 -5.86 19.78
C THR A 147 -4.27 -6.65 18.73
N ASP A 148 -5.22 -6.02 18.04
CA ASP A 148 -6.05 -6.68 17.04
C ASP A 148 -5.19 -7.23 15.88
N THR A 149 -5.41 -8.50 15.53
CA THR A 149 -4.68 -9.17 14.43
C THR A 149 -5.36 -8.91 13.08
N PRO A 150 -4.65 -9.08 11.95
CA PRO A 150 -5.26 -8.90 10.62
C PRO A 150 -6.51 -9.78 10.38
N ALA A 151 -6.51 -11.02 10.90
CA ALA A 151 -7.65 -11.93 10.79
C ALA A 151 -8.91 -11.39 11.49
N VAL A 152 -8.73 -10.68 12.60
CA VAL A 152 -9.82 -10.06 13.36
C VAL A 152 -10.42 -8.87 12.62
N ALA A 153 -9.61 -8.13 11.87
CA ALA A 153 -10.06 -7.00 11.07
C ALA A 153 -10.66 -7.39 9.71
N LEU A 154 -10.50 -8.64 9.26
CA LEU A 154 -10.96 -9.11 7.94
C LEU A 154 -12.46 -8.88 7.67
N PRO A 155 -13.41 -9.19 8.58
CA PRO A 155 -14.83 -8.93 8.31
C PRO A 155 -15.14 -7.44 8.08
N THR A 156 -14.44 -6.59 8.84
CA THR A 156 -14.52 -5.14 8.71
C THR A 156 -13.93 -4.67 7.38
N ALA A 157 -12.77 -5.20 6.99
CA ALA A 157 -12.13 -4.92 5.72
C ALA A 157 -13.02 -5.32 4.52
N GLN A 158 -13.64 -6.50 4.57
CA GLN A 158 -14.58 -6.94 3.54
C GLN A 158 -15.79 -6.00 3.43
N THR A 159 -16.31 -5.53 4.57
CA THR A 159 -17.45 -4.62 4.57
C THR A 159 -17.07 -3.25 4.01
N LEU A 160 -15.92 -2.70 4.43
CA LEU A 160 -15.38 -1.46 3.90
C LEU A 160 -15.14 -1.54 2.39
N ALA A 161 -14.55 -2.64 1.91
CA ALA A 161 -14.31 -2.90 0.50
C ALA A 161 -15.61 -2.87 -0.33
N ARG A 162 -16.68 -3.55 0.12
CA ARG A 162 -17.99 -3.53 -0.55
C ARG A 162 -18.63 -2.15 -0.58
N GLN A 163 -18.58 -1.42 0.53
CA GLN A 163 -19.25 -0.13 0.66
C GLN A 163 -18.59 0.96 -0.18
N VAL A 164 -17.25 0.98 -0.21
CA VAL A 164 -16.48 1.99 -0.94
C VAL A 164 -16.26 1.58 -2.40
N GLY A 165 -16.33 0.28 -2.71
CA GLY A 165 -16.00 -0.25 -4.04
C GLY A 165 -14.49 -0.27 -4.29
N THR A 166 -13.71 -0.68 -3.28
CA THR A 166 -12.24 -0.60 -3.27
C THR A 166 -11.59 -1.93 -2.88
N ILE A 167 -10.29 -2.08 -3.15
CA ILE A 167 -9.49 -3.17 -2.56
C ILE A 167 -9.03 -2.74 -1.17
N VAL A 168 -9.25 -3.56 -0.15
CA VAL A 168 -8.71 -3.32 1.19
C VAL A 168 -7.63 -4.35 1.50
N VAL A 169 -6.46 -3.86 1.91
CA VAL A 169 -5.33 -4.65 2.38
C VAL A 169 -5.19 -4.47 3.88
N VAL A 170 -5.36 -5.55 4.63
CA VAL A 170 -5.05 -5.61 6.07
C VAL A 170 -3.75 -6.34 6.25
N THR A 171 -2.68 -5.62 6.61
CA THR A 171 -1.35 -6.22 6.72
C THR A 171 -0.99 -6.66 8.13
N GLY A 172 -0.15 -7.69 8.22
CA GLY A 172 0.53 -8.12 9.43
C GLY A 172 1.43 -9.33 9.14
N GLU A 173 1.47 -10.30 10.06
CA GLU A 173 2.18 -11.57 9.80
C GLU A 173 1.59 -12.30 8.58
N VAL A 174 0.27 -12.32 8.48
CA VAL A 174 -0.48 -12.67 7.27
C VAL A 174 -1.17 -11.41 6.77
N ASP A 175 -0.99 -11.12 5.48
CA ASP A 175 -1.74 -10.04 4.83
C ASP A 175 -3.03 -10.61 4.24
N TYR A 176 -4.13 -9.88 4.40
CA TYR A 176 -5.40 -10.18 3.74
C TYR A 176 -5.74 -9.07 2.75
N VAL A 177 -5.99 -9.44 1.50
CA VAL A 177 -6.37 -8.54 0.41
C VAL A 177 -7.79 -8.90 -0.02
N THR A 178 -8.72 -7.95 -0.03
CA THR A 178 -10.12 -8.23 -0.36
C THR A 178 -10.79 -7.11 -1.15
N ASP A 179 -11.63 -7.49 -2.11
CA ASP A 179 -12.58 -6.61 -2.80
C ASP A 179 -13.96 -6.58 -2.11
N GLY A 180 -14.09 -7.29 -0.98
CA GLY A 180 -15.32 -7.47 -0.23
C GLY A 180 -16.07 -8.76 -0.56
N GLN A 181 -15.88 -9.37 -1.72
CA GLN A 181 -16.48 -10.65 -2.10
C GLN A 181 -15.45 -11.78 -2.03
N ARG A 182 -14.30 -11.57 -2.65
CA ARG A 182 -13.13 -12.44 -2.64
C ARG A 182 -12.10 -11.94 -1.65
N THR A 183 -11.33 -12.87 -1.09
CA THR A 183 -10.21 -12.55 -0.20
C THR A 183 -9.05 -13.44 -0.54
N VAL A 184 -7.88 -12.84 -0.73
CA VAL A 184 -6.60 -13.52 -0.93
C VAL A 184 -5.74 -13.31 0.31
N CYS A 185 -5.08 -14.37 0.79
CA CYS A 185 -4.11 -14.31 1.86
C CYS A 185 -2.67 -14.44 1.34
N VAL A 186 -1.76 -13.66 1.94
CA VAL A 186 -0.34 -13.64 1.61
C VAL A 186 0.49 -13.87 2.87
N ASN A 187 1.22 -14.98 2.88
CA ASN A 187 2.10 -15.40 3.97
C ASN A 187 3.56 -15.00 3.71
N GLY A 188 4.38 -15.07 4.75
CA GLY A 188 5.82 -14.78 4.69
C GLY A 188 6.16 -13.38 5.21
N GLY A 189 7.32 -12.88 4.79
CA GLY A 189 7.95 -11.74 5.45
C GLY A 189 8.63 -12.17 6.75
N ASP A 190 9.02 -11.20 7.57
CA ASP A 190 9.73 -11.48 8.81
C ASP A 190 9.48 -10.36 9.85
N PRO A 191 9.41 -10.68 11.16
CA PRO A 191 9.24 -9.67 12.20
C PRO A 191 10.30 -8.56 12.20
N LEU A 192 11.51 -8.80 11.68
CA LEU A 192 12.55 -7.78 11.54
C LEU A 192 12.10 -6.60 10.67
N MET A 193 11.18 -6.82 9.71
CA MET A 193 10.57 -5.75 8.91
C MET A 193 9.86 -4.70 9.77
N THR A 194 9.38 -5.07 10.96
CA THR A 194 8.73 -4.16 11.92
C THR A 194 9.72 -3.29 12.68
N ARG A 195 11.02 -3.63 12.64
CA ARG A 195 12.12 -2.87 13.26
C ARG A 195 12.77 -1.89 12.29
N VAL A 196 12.26 -1.80 11.06
CA VAL A 196 12.72 -0.87 10.04
C VAL A 196 11.58 0.07 9.68
N VAL A 197 11.81 1.37 9.86
CA VAL A 197 10.80 2.39 9.56
C VAL A 197 10.48 2.42 8.07
N GLY A 198 9.18 2.53 7.75
CA GLY A 198 8.73 2.75 6.39
C GLY A 198 8.48 1.50 5.53
N THR A 199 8.75 0.28 6.01
CA THR A 199 8.40 -0.98 5.30
C THR A 199 6.92 -1.03 4.91
N GLY A 200 6.02 -0.66 5.83
CA GLY A 200 4.59 -0.55 5.56
C GLY A 200 4.24 0.56 4.56
N CYS A 201 4.79 1.76 4.72
CA CYS A 201 4.51 2.88 3.82
C CYS A 201 5.05 2.65 2.40
N ALA A 202 6.20 1.98 2.28
CA ALA A 202 6.76 1.56 1.02
C ALA A 202 5.87 0.50 0.34
N LEU A 203 5.31 -0.46 1.10
CA LEU A 203 4.31 -1.39 0.56
C LEU A 203 3.09 -0.65 0.01
N SER A 204 2.59 0.40 0.67
CA SER A 204 1.48 1.21 0.15
C SER A 204 1.81 1.85 -1.20
N ALA A 205 3.07 2.26 -1.42
CA ALA A 205 3.51 2.76 -2.73
C ALA A 205 3.54 1.66 -3.80
N VAL A 206 4.01 0.46 -3.46
CA VAL A 206 4.00 -0.69 -4.37
C VAL A 206 2.56 -1.11 -4.71
N VAL A 207 1.64 -1.07 -3.73
CA VAL A 207 0.21 -1.29 -3.93
C VAL A 207 -0.38 -0.24 -4.88
N ALA A 208 -0.06 1.04 -4.68
CA ALA A 208 -0.50 2.11 -5.57
C ALA A 208 -0.04 1.87 -7.01
N ALA A 209 1.25 1.63 -7.20
CA ALA A 209 1.85 1.32 -8.49
C ALA A 209 1.21 0.09 -9.15
N SER A 210 0.90 -0.94 -8.36
CA SER A 210 0.28 -2.18 -8.86
C SER A 210 -1.18 -2.00 -9.28
N CYS A 211 -1.86 -0.95 -8.79
CA CYS A 211 -3.21 -0.60 -9.25
C CYS A 211 -3.25 -0.05 -10.68
N ALA A 212 -2.10 0.37 -11.24
CA ALA A 212 -1.97 0.82 -12.62
C ALA A 212 -1.85 -0.35 -13.63
N LEU A 213 -1.58 -1.56 -13.14
CA LEU A 213 -1.45 -2.74 -14.01
C LEU A 213 -2.79 -3.17 -14.57
N GLU A 214 -2.75 -3.72 -15.78
CA GLU A 214 -3.88 -4.42 -16.39
C GLU A 214 -4.22 -5.70 -15.62
N GLY A 215 -5.43 -6.23 -15.84
CA GLY A 215 -5.92 -7.45 -15.22
C GLY A 215 -6.70 -7.22 -13.91
N GLU A 216 -6.83 -8.27 -13.11
CA GLU A 216 -7.62 -8.24 -11.89
C GLU A 216 -6.85 -7.51 -10.76
N ARG A 217 -7.35 -6.33 -10.36
CA ARG A 217 -6.72 -5.48 -9.34
C ARG A 217 -6.47 -6.21 -8.01
N LEU A 218 -7.38 -7.10 -7.60
CA LEU A 218 -7.22 -7.92 -6.39
C LEU A 218 -5.91 -8.72 -6.42
N ASN A 219 -5.62 -9.37 -7.55
CA ASN A 219 -4.41 -10.18 -7.73
C ASN A 219 -3.16 -9.32 -7.86
N ASN A 220 -3.25 -8.18 -8.54
CA ASN A 220 -2.13 -7.24 -8.67
C ASN A 220 -1.70 -6.71 -7.29
N VAL A 221 -2.67 -6.34 -6.44
CA VAL A 221 -2.41 -5.88 -5.07
C VAL A 221 -1.90 -7.01 -4.17
N ALA A 222 -2.44 -8.23 -4.30
CA ALA A 222 -1.91 -9.39 -3.57
C ALA A 222 -0.48 -9.75 -3.97
N SER A 223 -0.13 -9.59 -5.25
CA SER A 223 1.24 -9.76 -5.75
C SER A 223 2.20 -8.75 -5.14
N ALA A 224 1.80 -7.47 -5.00
CA ALA A 224 2.59 -6.45 -4.31
C ALA A 224 2.94 -6.86 -2.87
N CYS A 225 1.96 -7.33 -2.09
CA CYS A 225 2.18 -7.89 -0.75
C CYS A 225 3.17 -9.06 -0.80
N SER A 226 3.02 -9.96 -1.78
CA SER A 226 3.88 -11.13 -1.93
C SER A 226 5.33 -10.76 -2.21
N TRP A 227 5.61 -9.81 -3.10
CA TRP A 227 6.97 -9.35 -3.39
C TRP A 227 7.65 -8.77 -2.16
N MET A 228 6.95 -7.90 -1.44
CA MET A 228 7.47 -7.27 -0.22
C MET A 228 7.76 -8.30 0.87
N LYS A 229 6.88 -9.30 1.06
CA LYS A 229 7.10 -10.40 2.02
C LYS A 229 8.25 -11.30 1.61
N GLN A 230 8.34 -11.67 0.33
CA GLN A 230 9.45 -12.50 -0.18
C GLN A 230 10.80 -11.78 -0.04
N ALA A 231 10.88 -10.52 -0.44
CA ALA A 231 12.10 -9.72 -0.27
C ALA A 231 12.45 -9.52 1.20
N GLY A 232 11.46 -9.31 2.07
CA GLY A 232 11.66 -9.18 3.50
C GLY A 232 12.27 -10.43 4.12
N GLN A 233 11.77 -11.61 3.77
CA GLN A 233 12.31 -12.87 4.24
C GLN A 233 13.77 -13.07 3.77
N ARG A 234 14.04 -12.89 2.47
CA ARG A 234 15.41 -13.02 1.90
C ARG A 234 16.40 -12.03 2.53
N ALA A 235 15.95 -10.80 2.79
CA ALA A 235 16.77 -9.79 3.43
C ALA A 235 17.13 -10.17 4.87
N THR A 236 16.17 -10.69 5.65
CA THR A 236 16.45 -11.16 7.01
C THR A 236 17.53 -12.24 7.03
N GLU A 237 17.49 -13.20 6.10
CA GLU A 237 18.50 -14.28 6.03
C GLU A 237 19.94 -13.78 5.82
N GLN A 238 20.09 -12.59 5.22
CA GLN A 238 21.38 -11.97 4.91
C GLN A 238 21.77 -10.85 5.90
N SER A 239 20.89 -10.54 6.85
CA SER A 239 21.04 -9.41 7.74
C SER A 239 21.51 -9.82 9.12
N THR A 240 22.38 -8.99 9.70
CA THR A 240 22.82 -9.09 11.10
C THR A 240 21.96 -8.23 12.05
N GLY A 241 21.06 -7.41 11.50
CA GLY A 241 20.15 -6.56 12.25
C GLY A 241 19.40 -5.58 11.34
N PRO A 242 18.58 -4.66 11.90
CA PRO A 242 17.73 -3.76 11.11
C PRO A 242 18.53 -2.74 10.27
N GLY A 243 19.78 -2.45 10.66
CA GLY A 243 20.66 -1.58 9.87
C GLY A 243 21.14 -2.22 8.57
N SER A 244 21.57 -3.49 8.61
CA SER A 244 21.97 -4.26 7.42
C SER A 244 20.78 -4.75 6.59
N PHE A 245 19.58 -4.77 7.17
CA PHE A 245 18.35 -5.13 6.48
C PHE A 245 17.98 -4.20 5.32
N VAL A 246 18.09 -2.88 5.49
CA VAL A 246 17.66 -1.91 4.47
C VAL A 246 18.32 -2.16 3.10
N PRO A 247 19.66 -2.22 2.98
CA PRO A 247 20.28 -2.52 1.69
C PRO A 247 19.92 -3.94 1.19
N ALA A 248 19.97 -4.96 2.06
CA ALA A 248 19.63 -6.33 1.68
C ALA A 248 18.18 -6.47 1.15
N PHE A 249 17.26 -5.69 1.69
CA PHE A 249 15.86 -5.65 1.25
C PHE A 249 15.69 -5.03 -0.13
N LEU A 250 16.36 -3.91 -0.40
CA LEU A 250 16.35 -3.28 -1.71
C LEU A 250 16.99 -4.20 -2.77
N ASP A 251 18.11 -4.85 -2.43
CA ASP A 251 18.76 -5.83 -3.30
C ASP A 251 17.87 -7.06 -3.55
N ALA A 252 17.18 -7.55 -2.51
CA ALA A 252 16.26 -8.67 -2.66
C ALA A 252 15.08 -8.32 -3.58
N LEU A 253 14.49 -7.12 -3.46
CA LEU A 253 13.43 -6.63 -4.36
C LEU A 253 13.92 -6.56 -5.82
N TYR A 254 15.12 -6.04 -6.03
CA TYR A 254 15.75 -5.99 -7.34
C TYR A 254 15.94 -7.39 -7.95
N ASN A 255 16.32 -8.37 -7.13
CA ASN A 255 16.65 -9.72 -7.55
C ASN A 255 15.49 -10.74 -7.53
N LEU A 256 14.25 -10.35 -7.23
CA LEU A 256 13.12 -11.28 -7.07
C LEU A 256 12.94 -12.29 -8.22
N ASN A 257 13.21 -11.88 -9.47
CA ASN A 257 13.08 -12.73 -10.67
C ASN A 257 14.36 -13.45 -11.10
N ALA A 258 15.54 -13.07 -10.60
CA ALA A 258 16.82 -13.62 -11.06
C ALA A 258 17.06 -15.08 -10.61
N GLN A 259 16.25 -15.61 -9.69
CA GLN A 259 16.48 -16.90 -9.03
C GLN A 259 15.44 -17.98 -9.35
N GLU A 260 14.38 -17.69 -10.11
CA GLU A 260 13.45 -18.73 -10.61
C GLU A 260 13.87 -19.30 -11.97
N GLN A 261 14.90 -18.72 -12.59
CA GLN A 261 15.49 -19.16 -13.87
C GLN A 261 16.88 -19.81 -13.71
N ALA A 262 17.33 -20.05 -12.48
CA ALA A 262 18.63 -20.65 -12.14
C ALA A 262 18.46 -22.02 -11.48
#